data_AF-A0A949E279-F1
#
_entry.id   AF-A0A949E279-F1
#
_cell.length_a   1.000
_cell.length_b   1.000
_cell.length_c   1.000
_cell.angle_alpha   90.00
_cell.angle_beta   90.00
_cell.angle_gamma   90.00
#
_symmetry.space_group_name_H-M   'P 1'
#
loop_
_entity.id
_entity.type
_entity.pdbx_description
1 polymer ?
#
loop_
_entity_poly.entity_id
_entity_poly.type
_entity_poly.pdbx_seq_one_letter_code
_entity_poly.pdbx_strand_id
1 'polypeptide(L)'
;MSSNSGLPGHGRWWAVLCALVLALPQLVVASSAAAGQPLAPARPSYPYAKPSGVVARASAGGADTIVLTWNSLGTGVRYQVRWVNGRTGAAESRIVKVPVTTIGGLWSRSRYYFRVRVVGGDDKADSPWSKRIAATTKNPRDRLAKRLRVATYNIRNGTNSGDGKPWSVRRTLVAAAIKAQKLDVVGLQEAEHKRVSSGVAQYRDLLNLLGSHWRITSTGNTAGTRIIYNSKTLTKVGQGSAKLSGDNKPKRYVTWAVFKQKSSGRKFFFVNTHLVRSPGGAVKSSGKCGKSDTKYYKMRKLQAAQVVAAIRGHSGGLPVVLTGDMNSHKFHCPNNGPYRVYRAAGLVDPIGNPDRSKSPVGATTEVRIHTQYDSSNHFTSAPKSHGWVNGSNVDYVWVSKSVTTLAYETVVNINSAGRFDGPVPSDHNMIRATVLIPKS
;
A
#
# COMPACT_ATOMS: atom_id res chain seq x y z
N MET A 1 28.67 -14.88 -80.53
CA MET A 1 28.00 -14.76 -81.83
C MET A 1 26.98 -15.89 -81.86
N SER A 2 25.65 -15.71 -81.90
CA SER A 2 24.79 -14.51 -82.04
C SER A 2 23.42 -14.87 -81.39
N SER A 3 22.79 -14.04 -80.52
CA SER A 3 21.56 -13.23 -80.81
C SER A 3 20.47 -13.95 -81.64
N ASN A 4 19.15 -13.86 -81.46
CA ASN A 4 18.20 -12.99 -80.70
C ASN A 4 16.78 -13.62 -80.83
N SER A 5 15.64 -13.19 -80.24
CA SER A 5 15.30 -12.38 -79.04
C SER A 5 13.77 -12.25 -78.90
N GLY A 6 13.22 -12.14 -77.67
CA GLY A 6 12.07 -11.25 -77.41
C GLY A 6 10.70 -11.86 -77.05
N LEU A 7 10.10 -11.32 -75.97
CA LEU A 7 8.65 -11.33 -75.62
C LEU A 7 7.99 -10.04 -76.21
N PRO A 8 6.72 -9.62 -75.92
CA PRO A 8 5.64 -10.17 -75.07
C PRO A 8 4.20 -10.12 -75.68
N GLY A 9 3.18 -10.51 -74.90
CA GLY A 9 1.77 -10.19 -75.19
C GLY A 9 0.79 -10.58 -74.05
N HIS A 10 0.02 -9.63 -73.51
CA HIS A 10 -0.97 -9.84 -72.44
C HIS A 10 -2.42 -9.91 -72.97
N GLY A 11 -3.32 -10.65 -72.29
CA GLY A 11 -4.78 -10.51 -72.53
C GLY A 11 -5.67 -11.55 -71.82
N ARG A 12 -6.29 -11.16 -70.69
CA ARG A 12 -7.35 -11.90 -69.97
C ARG A 12 -8.58 -12.17 -70.85
N TRP A 13 -9.38 -13.20 -70.53
CA TRP A 13 -10.85 -13.11 -70.34
C TRP A 13 -11.37 -14.32 -69.52
N TRP A 14 -12.55 -14.19 -68.89
CA TRP A 14 -13.15 -15.17 -67.98
C TRP A 14 -14.03 -16.20 -68.71
N ALA A 15 -14.18 -17.40 -68.13
CA ALA A 15 -15.22 -18.35 -68.51
C ALA A 15 -15.98 -18.85 -67.27
N VAL A 16 -17.28 -18.56 -67.21
CA VAL A 16 -18.25 -19.22 -66.33
C VAL A 16 -18.88 -20.35 -67.11
N LEU A 17 -19.01 -21.55 -66.52
CA LEU A 17 -19.93 -22.55 -67.06
C LEU A 17 -20.59 -23.35 -65.94
N CYS A 18 -21.92 -23.31 -65.92
CA CYS A 18 -22.75 -24.27 -65.22
C CYS A 18 -22.83 -25.55 -66.06
N ALA A 19 -22.94 -26.71 -65.40
CA ALA A 19 -23.51 -27.91 -66.00
C ALA A 19 -24.38 -28.59 -64.94
N LEU A 20 -25.66 -28.79 -65.27
CA LEU A 20 -26.66 -29.35 -64.37
C LEU A 20 -26.94 -30.80 -64.76
N VAL A 21 -26.93 -31.70 -63.77
CA VAL A 21 -27.79 -32.89 -63.62
C VAL A 21 -27.94 -33.86 -64.81
N LEU A 22 -27.62 -35.13 -64.52
CA LEU A 22 -28.55 -36.25 -64.75
C LEU A 22 -28.37 -37.28 -63.61
N ALA A 23 -29.47 -37.90 -63.17
CA ALA A 23 -29.53 -38.69 -61.94
C ALA A 23 -29.72 -40.19 -62.20
N LEU A 24 -29.18 -41.03 -61.32
CA LEU A 24 -29.47 -42.46 -61.20
C LEU A 24 -29.61 -42.85 -59.71
N PRO A 25 -30.38 -43.91 -59.38
CA PRO A 25 -30.98 -44.08 -58.05
C PRO A 25 -30.03 -44.61 -56.97
N GLN A 26 -30.40 -44.35 -55.72
CA GLN A 26 -29.60 -44.63 -54.53
C GLN A 26 -29.61 -46.11 -54.15
N LEU A 27 -28.41 -46.69 -53.94
CA LEU A 27 -28.25 -47.86 -53.07
C LEU A 27 -27.91 -47.38 -51.66
N VAL A 28 -28.76 -47.70 -50.68
CA VAL A 28 -28.52 -47.38 -49.26
C VAL A 28 -27.54 -48.40 -48.69
N VAL A 29 -26.25 -48.06 -48.69
CA VAL A 29 -25.26 -48.76 -47.86
C VAL A 29 -25.33 -48.18 -46.46
N ALA A 30 -25.67 -49.01 -45.47
CA ALA A 30 -25.70 -48.60 -44.07
C ALA A 30 -24.29 -48.18 -43.62
N SER A 31 -24.11 -46.90 -43.32
CA SER A 31 -22.85 -46.39 -42.79
C SER A 31 -22.66 -46.87 -41.35
N SER A 32 -21.55 -47.58 -41.12
CA SER A 32 -21.10 -47.92 -39.78
C SER A 32 -20.94 -46.66 -38.94
N ALA A 33 -21.52 -46.65 -37.75
CA ALA A 33 -21.50 -45.48 -36.87
C ALA A 33 -20.05 -45.04 -36.60
N ALA A 34 -19.73 -43.80 -36.98
CA ALA A 34 -18.44 -43.21 -36.66
C ALA A 34 -18.29 -43.16 -35.13
N ALA A 35 -17.33 -43.93 -34.60
CA ALA A 35 -17.00 -43.89 -33.18
C ALA A 35 -16.66 -42.45 -32.79
N GLY A 36 -17.48 -41.84 -31.94
CA GLY A 36 -17.33 -40.45 -31.55
C GLY A 36 -15.95 -40.22 -30.94
N GLN A 37 -15.22 -39.22 -31.45
CA GLN A 37 -13.99 -38.78 -30.80
C GLN A 37 -14.28 -38.49 -29.32
N PRO A 38 -13.44 -38.92 -28.38
CA PRO A 38 -13.66 -38.65 -26.97
C PRO A 38 -13.73 -37.13 -26.78
N LEU A 39 -14.89 -36.65 -26.30
CA LEU A 39 -15.10 -35.24 -25.97
C LEU A 39 -13.94 -34.77 -25.10
N ALA A 40 -13.20 -33.77 -25.60
CA ALA A 40 -12.09 -33.19 -24.86
C ALA A 40 -12.58 -32.82 -23.44
N PRO A 41 -11.89 -33.23 -22.37
CA PRO A 41 -12.42 -33.17 -21.02
C PRO A 41 -12.87 -31.74 -20.71
N ALA A 42 -14.12 -31.62 -20.28
CA ALA A 42 -14.76 -30.34 -20.01
C ALA A 42 -13.81 -29.47 -19.16
N ARG A 43 -13.42 -28.31 -19.70
CA ARG A 43 -12.48 -27.42 -19.00
C ARG A 43 -13.07 -27.12 -17.62
N PRO A 44 -12.30 -27.26 -16.52
CA PRO A 44 -12.81 -26.96 -15.19
C PRO A 44 -13.46 -25.58 -15.18
N SER A 45 -14.72 -25.51 -14.77
CA SER A 45 -15.48 -24.27 -14.65
C SER A 45 -14.98 -23.51 -13.43
N TYR A 46 -13.88 -22.78 -13.61
CA TYR A 46 -13.26 -22.00 -12.56
C TYR A 46 -14.15 -20.81 -12.16
N PRO A 47 -14.37 -20.55 -10.85
CA PRO A 47 -15.18 -19.42 -10.39
C PRO A 47 -14.54 -18.05 -10.70
N TYR A 48 -13.22 -18.00 -10.91
CA TYR A 48 -12.51 -16.77 -11.28
C TYR A 48 -11.83 -16.86 -12.64
N ALA A 49 -11.81 -15.72 -13.35
CA ALA A 49 -10.94 -15.51 -14.49
C ALA A 49 -9.45 -15.61 -14.08
N LYS A 50 -8.58 -15.99 -15.04
CA LYS A 50 -7.13 -16.00 -14.80
C LYS A 50 -6.60 -14.59 -14.47
N PRO A 51 -5.67 -14.42 -13.52
CA PRO A 51 -5.11 -13.10 -13.20
C PRO A 51 -4.49 -12.39 -14.40
N SER A 52 -4.78 -11.09 -14.52
CA SER A 52 -4.33 -10.19 -15.59
C SER A 52 -3.42 -9.08 -15.04
N GLY A 53 -2.77 -8.32 -15.94
CA GLY A 53 -1.90 -7.21 -15.54
C GLY A 53 -0.66 -7.63 -14.74
N VAL A 54 -0.21 -8.89 -14.85
CA VAL A 54 0.92 -9.41 -14.07
C VAL A 54 2.22 -8.74 -14.52
N VAL A 55 2.94 -8.13 -13.57
CA VAL A 55 4.18 -7.39 -13.78
C VAL A 55 5.20 -7.83 -12.73
N ALA A 56 6.42 -8.16 -13.16
CA ALA A 56 7.55 -8.53 -12.29
C ALA A 56 8.71 -7.55 -12.49
N ARG A 57 9.30 -7.04 -11.40
CA ARG A 57 10.40 -6.06 -11.43
C ARG A 57 11.42 -6.36 -10.31
N ALA A 58 12.70 -6.09 -10.55
CA ALA A 58 13.69 -6.13 -9.48
C ALA A 58 13.41 -5.03 -8.44
N SER A 59 13.60 -5.37 -7.16
CA SER A 59 13.37 -4.45 -6.04
C SER A 59 14.65 -3.74 -5.63
N ALA A 60 14.55 -2.47 -5.23
CA ALA A 60 15.61 -1.77 -4.50
C ALA A 60 15.90 -2.41 -3.13
N GLY A 61 15.01 -3.28 -2.62
CA GLY A 61 15.15 -3.97 -1.33
C GLY A 61 16.18 -5.10 -1.29
N GLY A 62 16.73 -5.55 -2.42
CA GLY A 62 17.76 -6.59 -2.42
C GLY A 62 18.14 -7.11 -3.81
N ALA A 63 19.39 -7.55 -3.95
CA ALA A 63 19.91 -8.14 -5.19
C ALA A 63 19.29 -9.50 -5.56
N ASP A 64 18.57 -10.07 -4.59
CA ASP A 64 17.88 -11.35 -4.52
C ASP A 64 16.35 -11.21 -4.65
N THR A 65 15.85 -9.99 -4.90
CA THR A 65 14.45 -9.64 -4.66
C THR A 65 13.71 -9.20 -5.93
N ILE A 66 12.57 -9.85 -6.22
CA ILE A 66 11.58 -9.44 -7.23
C ILE A 66 10.27 -8.98 -6.55
N VAL A 67 9.72 -7.85 -6.99
CA VAL A 67 8.33 -7.45 -6.74
C VAL A 67 7.45 -7.96 -7.88
N LEU A 68 6.31 -8.57 -7.53
CA LEU A 68 5.29 -9.06 -8.45
C LEU A 68 3.94 -8.40 -8.10
N THR A 69 3.28 -7.79 -9.09
CA THR A 69 1.96 -7.14 -8.96
C THR A 69 1.01 -7.64 -10.05
N TRP A 70 -0.30 -7.69 -9.78
CA TRP A 70 -1.33 -8.01 -10.78
C TRP A 70 -2.63 -7.25 -10.48
N ASN A 71 -3.61 -7.34 -11.37
CA ASN A 71 -4.93 -6.76 -11.16
C ASN A 71 -5.71 -7.55 -10.08
N SER A 72 -6.40 -6.85 -9.20
CA SER A 72 -7.28 -7.49 -8.22
C SER A 72 -8.49 -8.13 -8.90
N LEU A 73 -8.86 -9.34 -8.46
CA LEU A 73 -10.10 -10.02 -8.84
C LEU A 73 -11.19 -9.92 -7.75
N GLY A 74 -10.97 -9.14 -6.69
CA GLY A 74 -11.93 -8.90 -5.63
C GLY A 74 -11.29 -8.75 -4.25
N THR A 75 -12.11 -8.40 -3.26
CA THR A 75 -11.74 -8.40 -1.84
C THR A 75 -11.70 -9.84 -1.31
N GLY A 76 -10.77 -10.16 -0.40
CA GLY A 76 -10.67 -11.50 0.22
C GLY A 76 -10.05 -12.59 -0.66
N VAL A 77 -9.85 -12.35 -1.96
CA VAL A 77 -9.32 -13.33 -2.92
C VAL A 77 -7.89 -13.76 -2.57
N ARG A 78 -7.65 -15.07 -2.53
CA ARG A 78 -6.33 -15.69 -2.32
C ARG A 78 -5.69 -16.03 -3.67
N TYR A 79 -4.37 -15.88 -3.76
CA TYR A 79 -3.62 -16.13 -4.97
C TYR A 79 -2.43 -17.05 -4.70
N GLN A 80 -2.28 -18.12 -5.48
CA GLN A 80 -1.04 -18.89 -5.55
C GLN A 80 -0.11 -18.23 -6.57
N VAL A 81 1.07 -17.81 -6.11
CA VAL A 81 2.17 -17.30 -6.92
C VAL A 81 3.19 -18.41 -7.09
N ARG A 82 3.57 -18.75 -8.33
CA ARG A 82 4.64 -19.72 -8.64
C ARG A 82 5.76 -19.04 -9.39
N TRP A 83 7.01 -19.33 -9.01
CA TRP A 83 8.21 -18.92 -9.74
C TRP A 83 9.07 -20.12 -10.12
N VAL A 84 9.87 -19.95 -11.17
CA VAL A 84 10.81 -20.96 -11.69
C VAL A 84 12.15 -20.29 -11.96
N ASN A 85 13.23 -20.83 -11.42
CA ASN A 85 14.60 -20.42 -11.72
C ASN A 85 14.92 -20.77 -13.18
N GLY A 86 15.26 -19.76 -13.98
CA GLY A 86 15.51 -19.92 -15.42
C GLY A 86 16.82 -20.63 -15.78
N ARG A 87 17.71 -20.89 -14.81
CA ARG A 87 18.96 -21.64 -14.98
C ARG A 87 18.84 -23.10 -14.51
N THR A 88 18.17 -23.34 -13.38
CA THR A 88 18.10 -24.68 -12.77
C THR A 88 16.77 -25.40 -12.98
N GLY A 89 15.72 -24.72 -13.47
CA GLY A 89 14.37 -25.28 -13.55
C GLY A 89 13.66 -25.45 -12.20
N ALA A 90 14.35 -25.24 -11.08
CA ALA A 90 13.79 -25.33 -9.73
C ALA A 90 12.59 -24.39 -9.59
N ALA A 91 11.50 -24.89 -9.00
CA ALA A 91 10.22 -24.20 -8.95
C ALA A 91 9.63 -24.19 -7.54
N GLU A 92 9.18 -23.02 -7.11
CA GLU A 92 8.59 -22.79 -5.80
C GLU A 92 7.25 -22.07 -5.95
N SER A 93 6.41 -22.15 -4.92
CA SER A 93 5.16 -21.38 -4.87
C SER A 93 4.77 -20.98 -3.46
N ARG A 94 3.94 -19.96 -3.34
CA ARG A 94 3.30 -19.57 -2.08
C ARG A 94 1.93 -18.95 -2.30
N ILE A 95 1.11 -18.95 -1.26
CA ILE A 95 -0.20 -18.31 -1.27
C ILE A 95 -0.12 -16.93 -0.61
N VAL A 96 -0.84 -15.96 -1.18
CA VAL A 96 -0.94 -14.58 -0.69
C VAL A 96 -2.41 -14.11 -0.71
N LYS A 97 -2.77 -13.19 0.18
CA LYS A 97 -4.15 -12.67 0.33
C LYS A 97 -4.40 -11.32 -0.37
N VAL A 98 -3.45 -10.85 -1.18
CA VAL A 98 -3.47 -9.54 -1.85
C VAL A 98 -2.84 -9.63 -3.24
N PRO A 99 -3.19 -8.75 -4.21
CA PRO A 99 -2.73 -8.86 -5.60
C PRO A 99 -1.29 -8.34 -5.84
N VAL A 100 -0.42 -8.50 -4.84
CA VAL A 100 0.97 -8.04 -4.85
C VAL A 100 1.82 -8.88 -3.91
N THR A 101 3.09 -9.10 -4.25
CA THR A 101 4.01 -9.78 -3.36
C THR A 101 5.49 -9.49 -3.67
N THR A 102 6.37 -9.73 -2.68
CA THR A 102 7.83 -9.53 -2.81
C THR A 102 8.56 -10.85 -2.55
N ILE A 103 9.20 -11.42 -3.58
CA ILE A 103 9.91 -12.70 -3.52
C ILE A 103 11.40 -12.39 -3.33
N GLY A 104 11.95 -12.74 -2.17
CA GLY A 104 13.39 -12.63 -1.85
C GLY A 104 14.03 -14.01 -1.77
N GLY A 105 15.33 -14.07 -1.46
CA GLY A 105 16.10 -15.33 -1.44
C GLY A 105 16.43 -15.88 -2.84
N LEU A 106 16.11 -15.15 -3.90
CA LEU A 106 16.42 -15.55 -5.27
C LEU A 106 17.91 -15.35 -5.56
N TRP A 107 18.48 -16.18 -6.43
CA TRP A 107 19.84 -15.96 -6.90
C TRP A 107 20.00 -14.59 -7.57
N SER A 108 21.06 -13.86 -7.22
CA SER A 108 21.31 -12.54 -7.80
C SER A 108 21.64 -12.63 -9.30
N ARG A 109 21.39 -11.53 -10.04
CA ARG A 109 21.57 -11.43 -11.51
C ARG A 109 20.91 -12.56 -12.33
N SER A 110 19.98 -13.32 -11.75
CA SER A 110 19.40 -14.51 -12.36
C SER A 110 17.98 -14.24 -12.87
N ARG A 111 17.62 -14.88 -14.01
CA ARG A 111 16.30 -14.77 -14.64
C ARG A 111 15.35 -15.78 -14.02
N TYR A 112 14.14 -15.34 -13.70
CA TYR A 112 13.07 -16.16 -13.17
C TYR A 112 11.80 -15.99 -14.00
N TYR A 113 10.96 -17.02 -14.04
CA TYR A 113 9.66 -17.02 -14.68
C TYR A 113 8.55 -17.07 -13.64
N PHE A 114 7.54 -16.21 -13.75
CA PHE A 114 6.46 -16.04 -12.77
C PHE A 114 5.09 -16.29 -13.41
N ARG A 115 4.16 -16.85 -12.63
CA ARG A 115 2.73 -16.93 -12.94
C ARG A 115 1.89 -16.95 -11.66
N VAL A 116 0.65 -16.52 -11.76
CA VAL A 116 -0.30 -16.41 -10.63
C VAL A 116 -1.63 -17.05 -10.99
N ARG A 117 -2.31 -17.70 -10.04
CA ARG A 117 -3.72 -18.12 -10.14
C ARG A 117 -4.47 -17.82 -8.85
N VAL A 118 -5.80 -17.78 -8.90
CA VAL A 118 -6.66 -17.78 -7.71
C VAL A 118 -6.68 -19.17 -7.08
N VAL A 119 -6.80 -19.24 -5.76
CA VAL A 119 -7.00 -20.48 -5.02
C VAL A 119 -8.11 -20.34 -3.96
N GLY A 120 -8.81 -21.44 -3.72
CA GLY A 120 -9.95 -21.50 -2.80
C GLY A 120 -9.57 -21.51 -1.31
N GLY A 121 -10.55 -21.86 -0.46
CA GLY A 121 -10.32 -22.07 0.98
C GLY A 121 -9.41 -23.27 1.27
N ASP A 122 -9.54 -24.31 0.45
CA ASP A 122 -8.83 -25.59 0.49
C ASP A 122 -7.54 -25.62 -0.38
N ASP A 123 -7.07 -24.44 -0.79
CA ASP A 123 -5.89 -24.23 -1.65
C ASP A 123 -5.98 -24.87 -3.06
N LYS A 124 -7.14 -25.40 -3.45
CA LYS A 124 -7.40 -25.85 -4.83
C LYS A 124 -7.45 -24.66 -5.80
N ALA A 125 -7.32 -24.97 -7.08
CA ALA A 125 -7.26 -23.98 -8.14
C ALA A 125 -8.65 -23.40 -8.45
N ASP A 126 -8.81 -22.10 -8.20
CA ASP A 126 -10.05 -21.35 -8.45
C ASP A 126 -9.97 -20.48 -9.71
N SER A 127 -8.81 -20.47 -10.39
CA SER A 127 -8.65 -19.95 -11.75
C SER A 127 -7.56 -20.70 -12.53
N PRO A 128 -7.53 -20.58 -13.87
CA PRO A 128 -6.33 -20.91 -14.64
C PRO A 128 -5.16 -20.00 -14.26
N TRP A 129 -3.95 -20.45 -14.60
CA TRP A 129 -2.75 -19.61 -14.48
C TRP A 129 -2.79 -18.38 -15.41
N SER A 130 -2.23 -17.28 -14.93
CA SER A 130 -1.90 -16.10 -15.73
C SER A 130 -0.94 -16.44 -16.88
N LYS A 131 -0.78 -15.52 -17.83
CA LYS A 131 0.37 -15.56 -18.75
C LYS A 131 1.67 -15.65 -17.92
N ARG A 132 2.62 -16.48 -18.38
CA ARG A 132 3.96 -16.58 -17.80
C ARG A 132 4.75 -15.33 -18.18
N ILE A 133 5.30 -14.63 -17.20
CA ILE A 133 6.20 -13.49 -17.41
C ILE A 133 7.60 -13.82 -16.92
N ALA A 134 8.60 -13.02 -17.29
CA ALA A 134 9.96 -13.17 -16.80
C ALA A 134 10.47 -11.87 -16.17
N ALA A 135 11.33 -12.00 -15.16
CA ALA A 135 12.13 -10.90 -14.65
C ALA A 135 13.50 -11.40 -14.20
N THR A 136 14.50 -10.53 -14.28
CA THR A 136 15.86 -10.80 -13.81
C THR A 136 16.10 -9.98 -12.55
N THR A 137 16.56 -10.60 -11.48
CA THR A 137 16.99 -9.91 -10.26
C THR A 137 18.15 -8.97 -10.57
N LYS A 138 18.20 -7.78 -9.97
CA LYS A 138 19.25 -6.78 -10.23
C LYS A 138 19.84 -6.29 -8.91
N ASN A 139 21.13 -5.98 -8.91
CA ASN A 139 21.75 -5.31 -7.77
C ASN A 139 21.04 -3.97 -7.51
N PRO A 140 20.61 -3.66 -6.27
CA PRO A 140 20.04 -2.37 -5.95
C PRO A 140 21.13 -1.29 -6.03
N ARG A 141 20.71 -0.05 -6.31
CA ARG A 141 21.62 1.12 -6.38
C ARG A 141 22.40 1.32 -5.08
N ASP A 142 21.79 1.02 -3.95
CA ASP A 142 22.39 1.10 -2.62
C ASP A 142 22.23 -0.24 -1.89
N ARG A 143 23.31 -1.01 -1.84
CA ARG A 143 23.33 -2.36 -1.21
C ARG A 143 23.49 -2.31 0.32
N LEU A 144 23.89 -1.16 0.87
CA LEU A 144 24.13 -0.98 2.30
C LEU A 144 22.89 -0.45 3.03
N ALA A 145 21.93 0.12 2.30
CA ALA A 145 20.61 0.44 2.82
C ALA A 145 19.93 -0.81 3.41
N LYS A 146 19.31 -0.67 4.59
CA LYS A 146 18.55 -1.75 5.24
C LYS A 146 17.10 -1.33 5.43
N ARG A 147 16.19 -2.29 5.30
CA ARG A 147 14.74 -2.08 5.48
C ARG A 147 14.45 -1.49 6.86
N LEU A 148 13.71 -0.38 6.88
CA LEU A 148 13.19 0.28 8.07
C LEU A 148 11.66 0.29 7.97
N ARG A 149 10.96 -0.16 9.02
CA ARG A 149 9.49 -0.18 9.08
C ARG A 149 8.97 0.97 9.94
N VAL A 150 8.33 1.93 9.29
CA VAL A 150 7.79 3.16 9.89
C VAL A 150 6.27 3.14 9.81
N ALA A 151 5.57 3.79 10.74
CA ALA A 151 4.12 3.95 10.65
C ALA A 151 3.60 5.25 11.26
N THR A 152 2.41 5.66 10.82
CA THR A 152 1.52 6.58 11.55
C THR A 152 0.31 5.82 12.07
N TYR A 153 -0.15 6.14 13.28
CA TYR A 153 -1.34 5.53 13.86
C TYR A 153 -2.04 6.45 14.86
N ASN A 154 -3.22 6.96 14.51
CA ASN A 154 -4.14 7.54 15.48
C ASN A 154 -4.77 6.37 16.25
N ILE A 155 -4.50 6.27 17.56
CA ILE A 155 -4.92 5.12 18.38
C ILE A 155 -6.23 5.36 19.14
N ARG A 156 -6.89 6.51 18.87
CA ARG A 156 -8.06 7.04 19.57
C ARG A 156 -7.81 7.28 21.06
N ASN A 157 -8.17 8.46 21.54
CA ASN A 157 -8.04 8.79 22.96
C ASN A 157 -8.67 7.74 23.88
N GLY A 158 -8.07 7.55 25.05
CA GLY A 158 -8.42 6.48 25.97
C GLY A 158 -9.61 6.78 26.87
N THR A 159 -10.06 8.04 26.94
CA THR A 159 -11.05 8.51 27.93
C THR A 159 -12.46 8.73 27.41
N ASN A 160 -12.66 8.86 26.09
CA ASN A 160 -14.01 9.07 25.56
C ASN A 160 -14.74 7.74 25.36
N SER A 161 -15.98 7.65 25.87
CA SER A 161 -16.93 6.54 25.72
C SER A 161 -17.74 6.58 24.41
N GLY A 162 -17.19 7.18 23.36
CA GLY A 162 -17.86 7.21 22.05
C GLY A 162 -17.82 5.86 21.33
N ASP A 163 -18.15 5.86 20.04
CA ASP A 163 -18.20 4.66 19.20
C ASP A 163 -16.93 3.79 19.31
N GLY A 164 -17.12 2.47 19.17
CA GLY A 164 -16.07 1.47 19.34
C GLY A 164 -16.05 0.83 20.73
N LYS A 165 -15.02 0.01 21.00
CA LYS A 165 -14.82 -0.62 22.31
C LYS A 165 -14.04 0.32 23.25
N PRO A 166 -14.22 0.23 24.59
CA PRO A 166 -13.45 1.03 25.54
C PRO A 166 -11.95 0.74 25.46
N TRP A 167 -11.11 1.66 25.94
CA TRP A 167 -9.64 1.49 25.92
C TRP A 167 -9.17 0.22 26.65
N SER A 168 -9.87 -0.20 27.71
CA SER A 168 -9.62 -1.46 28.43
C SER A 168 -9.58 -2.68 27.49
N VAL A 169 -10.37 -2.67 26.42
CA VAL A 169 -10.36 -3.69 25.36
C VAL A 169 -9.38 -3.31 24.24
N ARG A 170 -9.41 -2.06 23.75
CA ARG A 170 -8.60 -1.63 22.59
C ARG A 170 -7.10 -1.68 22.84
N ARG A 171 -6.63 -1.52 24.08
CA ARG A 171 -5.19 -1.49 24.45
C ARG A 171 -4.42 -2.71 23.94
N THR A 172 -4.97 -3.92 24.08
CA THR A 172 -4.32 -5.16 23.63
C THR A 172 -4.36 -5.29 22.11
N LEU A 173 -5.46 -4.90 21.47
CA LEU A 173 -5.63 -4.89 20.02
C LEU A 173 -4.67 -3.91 19.32
N VAL A 174 -4.52 -2.70 19.85
CA VAL A 174 -3.56 -1.69 19.35
C VAL A 174 -2.12 -2.19 19.53
N ALA A 175 -1.79 -2.78 20.68
CA ALA A 175 -0.48 -3.38 20.92
C ALA A 175 -0.20 -4.57 19.98
N ALA A 176 -1.20 -5.41 19.70
CA ALA A 176 -1.10 -6.53 18.76
C ALA A 176 -0.89 -6.04 17.32
N ALA A 177 -1.63 -5.03 16.86
CA ALA A 177 -1.48 -4.43 15.54
C ALA A 177 -0.05 -3.87 15.32
N ILE A 178 0.50 -3.15 16.31
CA ILE A 178 1.88 -2.64 16.27
C ILE A 178 2.90 -3.79 16.23
N LYS A 179 2.73 -4.83 17.06
CA LYS A 179 3.62 -6.00 17.11
C LYS A 179 3.59 -6.81 15.80
N ALA A 180 2.42 -7.08 15.25
CA ALA A 180 2.24 -7.84 14.00
C ALA A 180 2.96 -7.18 12.80
N GLN A 181 2.99 -5.85 12.77
CA GLN A 181 3.64 -5.08 11.72
C GLN A 181 5.18 -5.02 11.83
N LYS A 182 5.76 -5.49 12.95
CA LYS A 182 7.22 -5.52 13.24
C LYS A 182 7.88 -4.15 13.04
N LEU A 183 7.28 -3.11 13.61
CA LEU A 183 7.65 -1.71 13.41
C LEU A 183 8.96 -1.34 14.14
N ASP A 184 9.72 -0.41 13.57
CA ASP A 184 10.92 0.18 14.18
C ASP A 184 10.60 1.49 14.88
N VAL A 185 9.73 2.32 14.30
CA VAL A 185 9.27 3.61 14.84
C VAL A 185 7.85 3.93 14.38
N VAL A 186 7.06 4.52 15.28
CA VAL A 186 5.66 4.85 15.05
C VAL A 186 5.37 6.27 15.54
N GLY A 187 4.81 7.10 14.67
CA GLY A 187 4.12 8.33 15.05
C GLY A 187 2.72 8.00 15.53
N LEU A 188 2.43 8.25 16.80
CA LEU A 188 1.11 8.05 17.40
C LEU A 188 0.35 9.37 17.51
N GLN A 189 -0.96 9.33 17.26
CA GLN A 189 -1.88 10.43 17.53
C GLN A 189 -2.95 9.97 18.54
N GLU A 190 -3.48 10.93 19.32
CA GLU A 190 -4.39 10.70 20.45
C GLU A 190 -3.91 9.72 21.54
N ALA A 191 -2.61 9.42 21.60
CA ALA A 191 -2.03 8.60 22.67
C ALA A 191 -1.89 9.45 23.95
N GLU A 192 -2.97 9.73 24.67
CA GLU A 192 -3.06 10.83 25.65
C GLU A 192 -2.14 10.69 26.88
N HIS A 193 -1.90 11.82 27.56
CA HIS A 193 -1.24 11.87 28.87
C HIS A 193 -2.21 11.58 30.03
N LYS A 194 -3.53 11.54 29.78
CA LYS A 194 -4.55 11.24 30.78
C LYS A 194 -4.41 9.79 31.27
N ARG A 195 -4.69 9.57 32.56
CA ARG A 195 -4.78 8.22 33.14
C ARG A 195 -5.93 7.46 32.48
N VAL A 196 -5.71 6.19 32.21
CA VAL A 196 -6.73 5.23 31.77
C VAL A 196 -7.01 4.22 32.90
N SER A 197 -7.89 3.24 32.66
CA SER A 197 -8.32 2.23 33.65
C SER A 197 -7.20 1.41 34.29
N SER A 198 -6.00 1.37 33.71
CA SER A 198 -4.80 0.76 34.33
C SER A 198 -4.00 1.70 35.25
N GLY A 199 -4.55 2.85 35.63
CA GLY A 199 -3.95 3.84 36.53
C GLY A 199 -2.82 4.69 35.94
N VAL A 200 -2.21 4.28 34.82
CA VAL A 200 -1.15 5.00 34.12
C VAL A 200 -1.68 5.79 32.92
N ALA A 201 -0.86 6.71 32.39
CA ALA A 201 -1.20 7.45 31.16
C ALA A 201 -1.38 6.51 29.95
N GLN A 202 -2.33 6.80 29.05
CA GLN A 202 -2.63 5.94 27.88
C GLN A 202 -1.40 5.50 27.07
N TYR A 203 -0.46 6.43 26.81
CA TYR A 203 0.76 6.09 26.08
C TYR A 203 1.69 5.14 26.86
N ARG A 204 1.71 5.24 28.20
CA ARG A 204 2.50 4.36 29.07
C ARG A 204 1.87 2.98 29.13
N ASP A 205 0.54 2.93 29.20
CA ASP A 205 -0.23 1.69 29.13
C ASP A 205 0.09 0.87 27.87
N LEU A 206 0.11 1.55 26.71
CA LEU A 206 0.52 0.93 25.45
C LEU A 206 1.97 0.44 25.47
N LEU A 207 2.92 1.23 25.98
CA LEU A 207 4.34 0.82 26.07
C LEU A 207 4.52 -0.44 26.94
N ASN A 208 3.79 -0.53 28.06
CA ASN A 208 3.83 -1.70 28.93
C ASN A 208 3.41 -2.98 28.17
N LEU A 209 2.39 -2.90 27.30
CA LEU A 209 1.91 -4.01 26.46
C LEU A 209 2.82 -4.33 25.26
N LEU A 210 3.59 -3.36 24.77
CA LEU A 210 4.57 -3.56 23.70
C LEU A 210 5.88 -4.18 24.21
N GLY A 211 6.18 -4.02 25.50
CA GLY A 211 7.26 -4.69 26.21
C GLY A 211 8.52 -3.83 26.40
N SER A 212 9.43 -4.32 27.24
CA SER A 212 10.57 -3.59 27.83
C SER A 212 11.62 -3.02 26.87
N HIS A 213 11.48 -3.22 25.56
CA HIS A 213 12.35 -2.65 24.51
C HIS A 213 11.69 -1.52 23.70
N TRP A 214 10.38 -1.27 23.89
CA TRP A 214 9.74 -0.09 23.31
C TRP A 214 10.00 1.14 24.19
N ARG A 215 10.27 2.27 23.53
CA ARG A 215 10.63 3.54 24.16
C ARG A 215 9.81 4.66 23.54
N ILE A 216 9.60 5.73 24.30
CA ILE A 216 9.05 6.99 23.80
C ILE A 216 10.19 8.02 23.65
N THR A 217 10.07 8.95 22.72
CA THR A 217 11.03 10.05 22.59
C THR A 217 10.95 10.99 23.80
N SER A 218 9.77 11.56 24.06
CA SER A 218 9.48 12.47 25.17
C SER A 218 8.22 12.09 25.95
N THR A 219 8.24 12.27 27.27
CA THR A 219 7.08 12.14 28.16
C THR A 219 6.27 13.43 28.28
N GLY A 220 6.74 14.55 27.73
CA GLY A 220 6.13 15.87 27.83
C GLY A 220 4.70 15.94 27.27
N ASN A 221 3.96 16.99 27.65
CA ASN A 221 2.57 17.15 27.24
C ASN A 221 2.42 17.70 25.82
N THR A 222 2.49 16.81 24.85
CA THR A 222 2.28 17.05 23.41
C THR A 222 0.83 16.74 22.96
N ALA A 223 -0.12 16.74 23.90
CA ALA A 223 -1.56 16.54 23.67
C ALA A 223 -1.95 15.30 22.83
N GLY A 224 -1.16 14.23 22.91
CA GLY A 224 -1.43 12.95 22.22
C GLY A 224 -0.51 12.67 21.04
N THR A 225 0.17 13.68 20.47
CA THR A 225 1.17 13.51 19.40
C THR A 225 2.46 12.94 19.98
N ARG A 226 2.81 11.68 19.71
CA ARG A 226 3.96 11.00 20.32
C ARG A 226 4.78 10.23 19.28
N ILE A 227 6.04 9.96 19.58
CA ILE A 227 6.87 9.05 18.79
C ILE A 227 7.33 7.93 19.71
N ILE A 228 7.01 6.69 19.35
CA ILE A 228 7.52 5.49 20.02
C ILE A 228 8.44 4.71 19.06
N TYR A 229 9.43 4.02 19.60
CA TYR A 229 10.42 3.28 18.83
C TYR A 229 10.91 2.02 19.52
N ASN A 230 11.39 1.08 18.72
CA ASN A 230 12.03 -0.16 19.17
C ASN A 230 13.53 0.10 19.43
N SER A 231 13.95 0.04 20.69
CA SER A 231 15.36 0.28 21.06
C SER A 231 16.30 -0.85 20.65
N LYS A 232 15.81 -2.01 20.20
CA LYS A 232 16.65 -3.07 19.60
C LYS A 232 17.13 -2.69 18.21
N THR A 233 16.35 -1.94 17.43
CA THR A 233 16.69 -1.62 16.02
C THR A 233 17.12 -0.17 15.82
N LEU A 234 16.68 0.76 16.67
CA LEU A 234 17.02 2.19 16.58
C LEU A 234 17.75 2.70 17.83
N THR A 235 18.69 3.62 17.62
CA THR A 235 19.25 4.50 18.66
C THR A 235 18.68 5.90 18.46
N LYS A 236 18.06 6.47 19.49
CA LYS A 236 17.63 7.88 19.51
C LYS A 236 18.85 8.77 19.75
N VAL A 237 19.09 9.74 18.87
CA VAL A 237 20.25 10.64 18.89
C VAL A 237 19.86 12.05 19.35
N GLY A 238 18.66 12.49 19.02
CA GLY A 238 18.13 13.80 19.38
C GLY A 238 16.60 13.83 19.27
N GLN A 239 15.97 14.86 19.80
CA GLN A 239 14.50 14.98 19.86
C GLN A 239 14.05 16.41 20.09
N GLY A 240 12.78 16.68 19.81
CA GLY A 240 12.15 17.94 20.19
C GLY A 240 10.64 17.94 19.92
N SER A 241 10.00 19.05 20.28
CA SER A 241 8.58 19.29 20.01
C SER A 241 8.28 20.78 20.02
N ALA A 242 7.35 21.22 19.17
CA ALA A 242 6.85 22.59 19.16
C ALA A 242 5.32 22.59 19.15
N LYS A 243 4.72 23.55 19.88
CA LYS A 243 3.28 23.84 19.80
C LYS A 243 2.99 24.50 18.44
N LEU A 244 1.94 24.06 17.77
CA LEU A 244 1.43 24.63 16.53
C LEU A 244 0.38 25.72 16.83
N SER A 245 0.19 26.65 15.89
CA SER A 245 -0.67 27.83 16.11
C SER A 245 -2.16 27.51 16.23
N GLY A 246 -2.86 28.41 16.94
CA GLY A 246 -4.31 28.41 17.14
C GLY A 246 -4.74 27.76 18.46
N ASP A 247 -5.78 28.34 19.07
CA ASP A 247 -6.28 28.00 20.41
C ASP A 247 -7.23 26.81 20.42
N ASN A 248 -6.84 25.81 19.64
CA ASN A 248 -7.53 24.55 19.51
C ASN A 248 -7.51 23.80 20.85
N LYS A 249 -8.64 23.18 21.19
CA LYS A 249 -8.75 22.19 22.27
C LYS A 249 -8.97 20.81 21.61
N PRO A 250 -8.03 19.85 21.72
CA PRO A 250 -6.70 19.96 22.32
C PRO A 250 -5.73 20.84 21.51
N LYS A 251 -4.71 21.39 22.19
CA LYS A 251 -3.57 22.10 21.59
C LYS A 251 -2.86 21.15 20.60
N ARG A 252 -2.37 21.67 19.47
CA ARG A 252 -1.70 20.85 18.44
C ARG A 252 -0.19 21.00 18.51
N TYR A 253 0.53 19.93 18.17
CA TYR A 253 1.98 19.83 18.31
C TYR A 253 2.58 19.10 17.11
N VAL A 254 3.78 19.53 16.74
CA VAL A 254 4.73 18.72 15.98
C VAL A 254 5.80 18.18 16.94
N THR A 255 6.18 16.93 16.76
CA THR A 255 7.21 16.23 17.53
C THR A 255 8.21 15.60 16.57
N TRP A 256 9.48 15.52 16.97
CA TRP A 256 10.51 14.93 16.12
C TRP A 256 11.59 14.20 16.91
N ALA A 257 12.31 13.33 16.22
CA ALA A 257 13.52 12.69 16.70
C ALA A 257 14.51 12.40 15.56
N VAL A 258 15.79 12.53 15.87
CA VAL A 258 16.87 11.97 15.04
C VAL A 258 17.12 10.55 15.51
N PHE A 259 17.04 9.58 14.61
CA PHE A 259 17.35 8.18 14.88
C PHE A 259 18.53 7.71 14.04
N LYS A 260 19.37 6.84 14.62
CA LYS A 260 20.35 6.01 13.91
C LYS A 260 19.78 4.59 13.79
N GLN A 261 19.61 4.10 12.56
CA GLN A 261 19.25 2.70 12.30
C GLN A 261 20.47 1.82 12.56
N LYS A 262 20.39 0.91 13.54
CA LYS A 262 21.56 0.14 13.99
C LYS A 262 22.12 -0.78 12.90
N SER A 263 21.26 -1.39 12.09
CA SER A 263 21.63 -2.34 11.04
C SER A 263 22.35 -1.72 9.82
N SER A 264 22.31 -0.40 9.65
CA SER A 264 22.95 0.33 8.53
C SER A 264 23.90 1.45 8.97
N GLY A 265 23.85 1.83 10.25
CA GLY A 265 24.55 3.00 10.79
C GLY A 265 23.95 4.35 10.40
N ARG A 266 22.93 4.40 9.54
CA ARG A 266 22.43 5.63 8.91
C ARG A 266 21.50 6.41 9.83
N LYS A 267 21.61 7.75 9.78
CA LYS A 267 20.74 8.68 10.51
C LYS A 267 19.55 9.12 9.64
N PHE A 268 18.41 9.35 10.26
CA PHE A 268 17.23 9.94 9.64
C PHE A 268 16.46 10.81 10.64
N PHE A 269 15.70 11.77 10.11
CA PHE A 269 14.83 12.66 10.88
C PHE A 269 13.38 12.17 10.80
N PHE A 270 12.83 11.73 11.93
CA PHE A 270 11.46 11.26 12.04
C PHE A 270 10.59 12.33 12.69
N VAL A 271 9.47 12.67 12.06
CA VAL A 271 8.54 13.71 12.52
C VAL A 271 7.14 13.11 12.67
N ASN A 272 6.41 13.55 13.68
CA ASN A 272 5.00 13.23 13.86
C ASN A 272 4.18 14.48 14.23
N THR A 273 2.98 14.61 13.67
CA THR A 273 2.02 15.69 13.95
C THR A 273 0.58 15.17 14.07
N HIS A 274 -0.30 15.98 14.66
CA HIS A 274 -1.76 15.78 14.58
C HIS A 274 -2.41 17.16 14.37
N LEU A 275 -2.76 17.48 13.12
CA LEU A 275 -3.28 18.79 12.73
C LEU A 275 -4.73 19.00 13.20
N VAL A 276 -5.19 20.26 13.21
CA VAL A 276 -6.54 20.61 13.67
C VAL A 276 -7.66 19.95 12.85
N ARG A 277 -8.60 19.32 13.55
CA ARG A 277 -9.85 18.77 13.02
C ARG A 277 -10.93 19.84 12.86
N SER A 278 -11.77 19.73 11.82
CA SER A 278 -12.99 20.57 11.71
C SER A 278 -14.08 20.10 12.70
N PRO A 279 -14.92 21.00 13.26
CA PRO A 279 -16.10 20.65 14.05
C PRO A 279 -17.00 19.66 13.30
N GLY A 280 -17.71 18.78 14.02
CA GLY A 280 -18.49 17.69 13.40
C GLY A 280 -17.66 16.52 12.83
N GLY A 281 -16.37 16.72 12.53
CA GLY A 281 -15.44 15.65 12.14
C GLY A 281 -15.51 15.27 10.66
N ALA A 282 -16.71 15.14 10.10
CA ALA A 282 -16.91 15.13 8.67
C ALA A 282 -16.60 16.51 8.07
N VAL A 283 -15.97 16.53 6.89
CA VAL A 283 -15.81 17.77 6.10
C VAL A 283 -16.43 17.55 4.73
N LYS A 284 -17.09 18.60 4.21
CA LYS A 284 -17.72 18.55 2.90
C LYS A 284 -16.71 18.11 1.84
N SER A 285 -17.10 17.10 1.05
CA SER A 285 -16.30 16.56 -0.04
C SER A 285 -16.68 17.15 -1.41
N SER A 286 -17.74 17.94 -1.49
CA SER A 286 -18.25 18.56 -2.72
C SER A 286 -19.11 19.80 -2.39
N GLY A 287 -19.47 20.56 -3.43
CA GLY A 287 -20.27 21.79 -3.31
C GLY A 287 -19.49 23.01 -2.82
N LYS A 288 -20.22 24.11 -2.57
CA LYS A 288 -19.65 25.38 -2.07
C LYS A 288 -19.15 25.19 -0.62
N CYS A 289 -17.85 25.42 -0.40
CA CYS A 289 -17.27 25.31 0.94
C CYS A 289 -17.90 26.31 1.92
N GLY A 290 -18.16 25.88 3.15
CA GLY A 290 -18.65 26.74 4.21
C GLY A 290 -17.59 27.70 4.76
N LYS A 291 -18.04 28.69 5.54
CA LYS A 291 -17.15 29.58 6.31
C LYS A 291 -16.27 28.78 7.29
N SER A 292 -16.83 27.74 7.90
CA SER A 292 -16.13 26.79 8.78
C SER A 292 -15.04 26.00 8.03
N ASP A 293 -15.39 25.36 6.92
CA ASP A 293 -14.43 24.61 6.07
C ASP A 293 -13.22 25.48 5.73
N THR A 294 -13.48 26.72 5.30
CA THR A 294 -12.45 27.71 4.96
C THR A 294 -11.56 28.07 6.15
N LYS A 295 -12.11 28.27 7.35
CA LYS A 295 -11.35 28.55 8.59
C LYS A 295 -10.39 27.42 8.91
N TYR A 296 -10.87 26.18 8.97
CA TYR A 296 -10.06 25.03 9.36
C TYR A 296 -9.07 24.60 8.27
N TYR A 297 -9.39 24.80 6.98
CA TYR A 297 -8.45 24.69 5.88
C TYR A 297 -7.27 25.67 6.01
N LYS A 298 -7.53 26.96 6.26
CA LYS A 298 -6.48 27.97 6.49
C LYS A 298 -5.59 27.58 7.68
N MET A 299 -6.19 27.15 8.79
CA MET A 299 -5.45 26.71 9.98
C MET A 299 -4.60 25.46 9.72
N ARG A 300 -5.13 24.44 9.03
CA ARG A 300 -4.35 23.24 8.65
C ARG A 300 -3.17 23.58 7.74
N LYS A 301 -3.31 24.53 6.80
CA LYS A 301 -2.19 25.03 5.99
C LYS A 301 -1.12 25.73 6.83
N LEU A 302 -1.52 26.60 7.76
CA LEU A 302 -0.58 27.28 8.68
C LEU A 302 0.19 26.26 9.54
N GLN A 303 -0.51 25.30 10.14
CA GLN A 303 0.10 24.25 10.96
C GLN A 303 1.02 23.33 10.12
N ALA A 304 0.64 23.00 8.87
CA ALA A 304 1.50 22.27 7.96
C ALA A 304 2.78 23.04 7.59
N ALA A 305 2.68 24.37 7.40
CA ALA A 305 3.85 25.22 7.15
C ALA A 305 4.79 25.26 8.39
N GLN A 306 4.24 25.28 9.60
CA GLN A 306 5.02 25.17 10.84
C GLN A 306 5.71 23.80 10.99
N VAL A 307 5.07 22.70 10.55
CA VAL A 307 5.72 21.37 10.46
C VAL A 307 6.89 21.40 9.48
N VAL A 308 6.75 22.07 8.32
CA VAL A 308 7.85 22.26 7.36
C VAL A 308 8.97 23.13 7.96
N ALA A 309 8.64 24.17 8.71
CA ALA A 309 9.63 24.99 9.40
C ALA A 309 10.43 24.18 10.44
N ALA A 310 9.77 23.34 11.24
CA ALA A 310 10.43 22.43 12.17
C ALA A 310 11.34 21.40 11.46
N ILE A 311 10.94 20.90 10.29
CA ILE A 311 11.80 20.04 9.45
C ILE A 311 13.05 20.81 8.99
N ARG A 312 12.89 22.03 8.47
CA ARG A 312 14.01 22.85 8.00
C ARG A 312 14.99 23.22 9.13
N GLY A 313 14.48 23.63 10.28
CA GLY A 313 15.29 24.06 11.43
C GLY A 313 15.98 22.94 12.21
N HIS A 314 15.51 21.69 12.12
CA HIS A 314 15.99 20.61 13.00
C HIS A 314 16.40 19.30 12.31
N SER A 315 16.19 19.14 11.00
CA SER A 315 16.63 17.92 10.29
C SER A 315 18.13 17.84 10.07
N GLY A 316 18.85 18.98 10.03
CA GLY A 316 20.27 19.02 9.69
C GLY A 316 20.59 18.41 8.33
N GLY A 317 19.68 18.50 7.36
CA GLY A 317 19.80 17.90 6.04
C GLY A 317 19.55 16.37 5.98
N LEU A 318 19.27 15.73 7.11
CA LEU A 318 19.03 14.28 7.17
C LEU A 318 17.80 13.86 6.35
N PRO A 319 17.78 12.61 5.81
CA PRO A 319 16.60 12.05 5.17
C PRO A 319 15.39 12.08 6.10
N VAL A 320 14.24 12.54 5.59
CA VAL A 320 13.05 12.84 6.40
C VAL A 320 11.98 11.77 6.22
N VAL A 321 11.37 11.35 7.33
CA VAL A 321 10.09 10.64 7.36
C VAL A 321 9.12 11.45 8.21
N LEU A 322 8.05 11.96 7.61
CA LEU A 322 6.99 12.70 8.31
C LEU A 322 5.73 11.82 8.42
N THR A 323 5.22 11.70 9.62
CA THR A 323 4.00 10.96 9.97
C THR A 323 2.96 11.89 10.56
N GLY A 324 1.69 11.49 10.54
CA GLY A 324 0.64 12.24 11.22
C GLY A 324 -0.76 12.01 10.69
N ASP A 325 -1.72 12.35 11.55
CA ASP A 325 -3.10 12.63 11.17
C ASP A 325 -3.19 14.11 10.76
N MET A 326 -3.46 14.34 9.49
CA MET A 326 -3.52 15.67 8.88
C MET A 326 -4.92 16.27 8.91
N ASN A 327 -5.94 15.51 9.36
CA ASN A 327 -7.36 15.88 9.35
C ASN A 327 -7.83 16.46 7.99
N SER A 328 -7.26 15.95 6.89
CA SER A 328 -7.41 16.48 5.54
C SER A 328 -7.07 15.41 4.50
N HIS A 329 -7.91 15.27 3.48
CA HIS A 329 -7.82 14.23 2.44
C HIS A 329 -8.10 14.84 1.05
N LYS A 330 -7.83 14.09 -0.02
CA LYS A 330 -7.89 14.57 -1.42
C LYS A 330 -9.25 15.08 -1.94
N PHE A 331 -10.35 14.85 -1.24
CA PHE A 331 -11.69 15.35 -1.64
C PHE A 331 -12.21 16.48 -0.74
N HIS A 332 -11.46 16.84 0.29
CA HIS A 332 -11.82 17.84 1.29
C HIS A 332 -12.02 19.24 0.66
N CYS A 333 -13.01 20.01 1.11
CA CYS A 333 -13.27 21.37 0.60
C CYS A 333 -12.32 22.41 1.25
N PRO A 334 -11.65 23.30 0.48
CA PRO A 334 -11.60 23.36 -0.99
C PRO A 334 -10.65 22.33 -1.61
N ASN A 335 -9.59 21.95 -0.89
CA ASN A 335 -8.62 20.93 -1.30
C ASN A 335 -7.82 20.42 -0.08
N ASN A 336 -6.91 19.48 -0.31
CA ASN A 336 -6.03 18.95 0.71
C ASN A 336 -4.86 19.91 1.03
N GLY A 337 -5.14 20.92 1.86
CA GLY A 337 -4.19 21.98 2.22
C GLY A 337 -2.81 21.49 2.70
N PRO A 338 -2.72 20.60 3.70
CA PRO A 338 -1.45 20.03 4.16
C PRO A 338 -0.68 19.29 3.05
N TYR A 339 -1.37 18.49 2.22
CA TYR A 339 -0.75 17.79 1.09
C TYR A 339 -0.07 18.77 0.12
N ARG A 340 -0.74 19.87 -0.24
CA ARG A 340 -0.15 20.91 -1.09
C ARG A 340 1.09 21.55 -0.45
N VAL A 341 1.03 21.88 0.84
CA VAL A 341 2.18 22.46 1.58
C VAL A 341 3.36 21.49 1.62
N TYR A 342 3.14 20.21 1.91
CA TYR A 342 4.21 19.21 1.99
C TYR A 342 4.82 18.88 0.62
N ARG A 343 4.01 18.77 -0.45
CA ARG A 343 4.52 18.62 -1.83
C ARG A 343 5.35 19.83 -2.27
N ALA A 344 4.89 21.05 -1.97
CA ALA A 344 5.64 22.28 -2.27
C ALA A 344 6.96 22.38 -1.49
N ALA A 345 7.00 21.84 -0.27
CA ALA A 345 8.22 21.69 0.51
C ALA A 345 9.16 20.55 0.05
N GLY A 346 8.81 19.84 -1.03
CA GLY A 346 9.64 18.77 -1.62
C GLY A 346 9.45 17.39 -0.99
N LEU A 347 8.51 17.21 -0.05
CA LEU A 347 8.15 15.89 0.45
C LEU A 347 7.34 15.10 -0.59
N VAL A 348 7.49 13.78 -0.54
CA VAL A 348 6.85 12.81 -1.43
C VAL A 348 5.80 12.04 -0.63
N ASP A 349 4.60 11.95 -1.20
CA ASP A 349 3.63 10.93 -0.83
C ASP A 349 3.94 9.67 -1.68
N PRO A 350 4.37 8.54 -1.08
CA PRO A 350 4.78 7.36 -1.83
C PRO A 350 3.66 6.72 -2.66
N ILE A 351 2.38 6.89 -2.29
CA ILE A 351 1.26 6.34 -3.05
C ILE A 351 0.74 7.28 -4.15
N GLY A 352 1.09 8.56 -4.08
CA GLY A 352 0.76 9.61 -5.05
C GLY A 352 -0.74 9.89 -5.12
N ASN A 353 -1.29 10.47 -4.06
CA ASN A 353 -2.72 10.66 -3.83
C ASN A 353 -3.13 12.15 -3.76
N PRO A 354 -2.85 12.98 -4.80
CA PRO A 354 -3.20 14.41 -4.80
C PRO A 354 -4.71 14.63 -4.91
N ASP A 355 -5.12 15.89 -4.80
CA ASP A 355 -6.52 16.32 -4.89
C ASP A 355 -7.29 15.64 -6.02
N ARG A 356 -8.50 15.15 -5.70
CA ARG A 356 -9.46 14.52 -6.62
C ARG A 356 -8.97 13.28 -7.37
N SER A 357 -7.72 12.84 -7.20
CA SER A 357 -7.16 11.70 -7.93
C SER A 357 -7.92 10.38 -7.68
N LYS A 358 -8.18 9.63 -8.75
CA LYS A 358 -8.67 8.23 -8.69
C LYS A 358 -7.58 7.21 -9.10
N SER A 359 -6.47 7.70 -9.65
CA SER A 359 -5.29 6.92 -10.07
C SER A 359 -4.03 7.49 -9.41
N PRO A 360 -2.91 6.75 -9.33
CA PRO A 360 -1.71 7.22 -8.65
C PRO A 360 -0.99 8.26 -9.50
N VAL A 361 -0.60 9.39 -8.91
CA VAL A 361 0.09 10.48 -9.62
C VAL A 361 1.46 10.74 -9.00
N GLY A 362 2.52 10.53 -9.78
CA GLY A 362 3.90 10.78 -9.33
C GLY A 362 4.29 9.97 -8.09
N ALA A 363 3.79 8.74 -8.00
CA ALA A 363 3.98 7.85 -6.87
C ALA A 363 5.30 7.07 -6.95
N THR A 364 5.92 6.79 -5.81
CA THR A 364 7.29 6.25 -5.74
C THR A 364 7.40 4.91 -5.05
N THR A 365 6.34 4.35 -4.48
CA THR A 365 6.41 3.04 -3.83
C THR A 365 6.39 1.88 -4.82
N GLU A 366 7.24 0.86 -4.60
CA GLU A 366 7.23 -0.36 -5.41
C GLU A 366 5.96 -1.20 -5.19
N VAL A 367 5.45 -1.22 -3.95
CA VAL A 367 4.33 -2.07 -3.51
C VAL A 367 3.27 -1.25 -2.79
N ARG A 368 2.01 -1.36 -3.25
CA ARG A 368 0.83 -0.89 -2.53
C ARG A 368 0.06 -2.08 -1.98
N ILE A 369 -0.18 -2.10 -0.68
CA ILE A 369 -1.03 -3.09 -0.02
C ILE A 369 -2.22 -2.35 0.56
N HIS A 370 -3.44 -2.81 0.23
CA HIS A 370 -4.68 -2.29 0.82
C HIS A 370 -4.93 -0.78 0.66
N THR A 371 -4.19 -0.10 -0.23
CA THR A 371 -4.27 1.37 -0.37
C THR A 371 -5.62 1.84 -0.88
N GLN A 372 -6.48 0.97 -1.41
CA GLN A 372 -7.85 1.29 -1.83
C GLN A 372 -8.79 1.63 -0.67
N TYR A 373 -8.37 1.34 0.58
CA TYR A 373 -9.16 1.64 1.77
C TYR A 373 -8.79 3.00 2.37
N ASP A 374 -9.78 3.65 3.00
CA ASP A 374 -9.58 4.90 3.74
C ASP A 374 -8.72 4.69 5.00
N SER A 375 -7.94 5.70 5.38
CA SER A 375 -7.15 5.65 6.62
C SER A 375 -8.01 5.86 7.88
N SER A 376 -9.19 6.48 7.77
CA SER A 376 -10.18 6.51 8.85
C SER A 376 -11.28 5.47 8.57
N ASN A 377 -11.68 4.74 9.60
CA ASN A 377 -12.69 3.68 9.54
C ASN A 377 -13.91 3.99 10.43
N HIS A 378 -13.86 4.99 11.32
CA HIS A 378 -14.94 5.39 12.21
C HIS A 378 -15.57 4.25 13.06
N PHE A 379 -14.78 3.24 13.43
CA PHE A 379 -15.22 2.00 14.08
C PHE A 379 -16.32 1.21 13.32
N THR A 380 -16.49 1.47 12.02
CA THR A 380 -17.42 0.70 11.18
C THR A 380 -16.98 -0.76 11.02
N SER A 381 -17.91 -1.64 10.64
CA SER A 381 -17.69 -3.09 10.54
C SER A 381 -16.87 -3.55 9.32
N ALA A 382 -16.56 -2.65 8.38
CA ALA A 382 -15.73 -2.94 7.22
C ALA A 382 -14.93 -1.69 6.80
N PRO A 383 -13.67 -1.84 6.32
CA PRO A 383 -12.91 -0.70 5.83
C PRO A 383 -13.54 -0.14 4.56
N LYS A 384 -13.72 1.19 4.53
CA LYS A 384 -14.33 1.87 3.38
C LYS A 384 -13.40 1.86 2.17
N SER A 385 -13.87 1.34 1.04
CA SER A 385 -13.24 1.54 -0.27
C SER A 385 -14.23 2.20 -1.23
N HIS A 386 -13.72 2.78 -2.31
CA HIS A 386 -14.47 3.60 -3.26
C HIS A 386 -14.25 3.15 -4.73
N GLY A 387 -13.74 1.93 -4.94
CA GLY A 387 -13.46 1.40 -6.29
C GLY A 387 -12.22 1.96 -6.98
N TRP A 388 -11.40 2.77 -6.29
CA TRP A 388 -10.15 3.33 -6.79
C TRP A 388 -8.93 2.94 -5.94
N VAL A 389 -7.74 3.01 -6.53
CA VAL A 389 -6.49 2.42 -5.98
C VAL A 389 -5.96 3.04 -4.69
N ASN A 390 -6.29 4.31 -4.42
CA ASN A 390 -5.83 5.05 -3.23
C ASN A 390 -7.04 5.63 -2.49
N GLY A 391 -7.24 5.33 -1.21
CA GLY A 391 -8.35 5.80 -0.38
C GLY A 391 -8.33 7.31 -0.09
N SER A 392 -9.34 7.75 0.65
CA SER A 392 -9.48 9.09 1.22
C SER A 392 -8.72 9.19 2.53
N ASN A 393 -7.40 9.17 2.46
CA ASN A 393 -6.55 9.16 3.64
C ASN A 393 -6.49 10.54 4.31
N VAL A 394 -6.64 10.58 5.63
CA VAL A 394 -6.27 11.71 6.49
C VAL A 394 -4.94 11.46 7.20
N ASP A 395 -4.53 10.20 7.32
CA ASP A 395 -3.25 9.76 7.90
C ASP A 395 -2.22 9.50 6.80
N TYR A 396 -0.98 9.91 7.04
CA TYR A 396 0.08 9.83 6.03
C TYR A 396 1.42 9.35 6.59
N VAL A 397 2.16 8.61 5.76
CA VAL A 397 3.63 8.54 5.82
C VAL A 397 4.20 9.26 4.60
N TRP A 398 4.83 10.41 4.84
CA TRP A 398 5.56 11.24 3.88
C TRP A 398 7.06 10.96 3.99
N VAL A 399 7.79 11.11 2.88
CA VAL A 399 9.25 10.94 2.86
C VAL A 399 9.96 12.04 2.06
N SER A 400 11.23 12.33 2.35
CA SER A 400 12.06 13.13 1.44
C SER A 400 12.33 12.38 0.13
N LYS A 401 12.54 13.09 -1.00
CA LYS A 401 12.83 12.48 -2.32
C LYS A 401 13.96 11.44 -2.31
N SER A 402 14.91 11.58 -1.39
CA SER A 402 16.07 10.71 -1.22
C SER A 402 15.76 9.35 -0.56
N VAL A 403 14.61 9.19 0.09
CA VAL A 403 14.18 7.95 0.76
C VAL A 403 13.41 7.07 -0.23
N THR A 404 13.89 5.84 -0.43
CA THR A 404 13.17 4.86 -1.28
C THR A 404 12.09 4.15 -0.47
N THR A 405 10.87 4.06 -0.99
CA THR A 405 9.75 3.37 -0.31
C THR A 405 9.48 2.03 -0.99
N LEU A 406 9.87 0.92 -0.35
CA LEU A 406 9.65 -0.42 -0.90
C LEU A 406 8.19 -0.83 -0.87
N ALA A 407 7.49 -0.54 0.24
CA ALA A 407 6.08 -0.86 0.38
C ALA A 407 5.34 0.21 1.18
N TYR A 408 4.08 0.43 0.84
CA TYR A 408 3.13 1.26 1.56
C TYR A 408 1.83 0.48 1.78
N GLU A 409 1.35 0.45 3.02
CA GLU A 409 0.23 -0.38 3.45
C GLU A 409 -0.76 0.42 4.29
N THR A 410 -2.05 0.33 3.93
CA THR A 410 -3.15 0.67 4.85
C THR A 410 -3.49 -0.60 5.61
N VAL A 411 -3.11 -0.69 6.87
CA VAL A 411 -3.19 -1.92 7.67
C VAL A 411 -4.64 -2.17 8.05
N VAL A 412 -5.29 -3.08 7.30
CA VAL A 412 -6.61 -3.62 7.61
C VAL A 412 -6.50 -5.14 7.76
N ASN A 413 -7.13 -5.68 8.81
CA ASN A 413 -7.35 -7.12 8.96
C ASN A 413 -8.78 -7.41 8.51
N ILE A 414 -8.95 -8.14 7.40
CA ILE A 414 -10.27 -8.42 6.82
C ILE A 414 -10.47 -9.91 6.55
N ASN A 415 -11.70 -10.37 6.74
CA ASN A 415 -12.12 -11.71 6.39
C ASN A 415 -12.53 -11.82 4.90
N SER A 416 -12.92 -13.02 4.46
CA SER A 416 -13.37 -13.29 3.09
C SER A 416 -14.60 -12.48 2.68
N ALA A 417 -15.45 -12.08 3.63
CA ALA A 417 -16.60 -11.21 3.39
C ALA A 417 -16.25 -9.70 3.32
N GLY A 418 -14.96 -9.35 3.36
CA GLY A 418 -14.49 -7.96 3.29
C GLY A 418 -14.78 -7.11 4.53
N ARG A 419 -15.28 -7.72 5.61
CA ARG A 419 -15.47 -7.08 6.92
C ARG A 419 -14.19 -7.13 7.73
N PHE A 420 -14.06 -6.25 8.73
CA PHE A 420 -12.97 -6.36 9.69
C PHE A 420 -13.04 -7.72 10.40
N ASP A 421 -11.90 -8.38 10.49
CA ASP A 421 -11.74 -9.64 11.16
C ASP A 421 -11.40 -9.38 12.64
N GLY A 422 -12.44 -9.41 13.47
CA GLY A 422 -12.43 -9.04 14.88
C GLY A 422 -12.72 -7.54 15.15
N PRO A 423 -12.75 -7.13 16.44
CA PRO A 423 -13.01 -5.73 16.82
C PRO A 423 -11.92 -4.78 16.32
N VAL A 424 -12.33 -3.63 15.77
CA VAL A 424 -11.40 -2.63 15.23
C VAL A 424 -10.61 -1.95 16.38
N PRO A 425 -9.26 -1.87 16.34
CA PRO A 425 -8.49 -1.35 17.48
C PRO A 425 -8.57 0.19 17.67
N SER A 426 -8.94 0.93 16.62
CA SER A 426 -9.03 2.40 16.58
C SER A 426 -9.97 2.84 15.46
N ASP A 427 -10.50 4.07 15.52
CA ASP A 427 -11.29 4.70 14.44
C ASP A 427 -10.45 5.04 13.20
N HIS A 428 -9.14 4.77 13.26
CA HIS A 428 -8.21 4.85 12.14
C HIS A 428 -7.54 3.49 11.87
N ASN A 429 -7.19 3.27 10.61
CA ASN A 429 -6.32 2.20 10.14
C ASN A 429 -4.87 2.70 10.20
N MET A 430 -3.96 1.89 10.74
CA MET A 430 -2.54 2.24 10.74
C MET A 430 -2.03 2.34 9.30
N ILE A 431 -1.24 3.38 8.99
CA ILE A 431 -0.51 3.44 7.72
C ILE A 431 0.95 3.07 7.97
N ARG A 432 1.42 2.00 7.33
CA ARG A 432 2.79 1.47 7.47
C ARG A 432 3.55 1.61 6.16
N ALA A 433 4.80 2.08 6.22
CA ALA A 433 5.72 2.02 5.10
C ALA A 433 6.98 1.20 5.45
N THR A 434 7.52 0.50 4.47
CA THR A 434 8.88 -0.07 4.53
C THR A 434 9.76 0.78 3.64
N VAL A 435 10.75 1.45 4.24
CA VAL A 435 11.63 2.42 3.56
C VAL A 435 13.09 2.00 3.62
N LEU A 436 13.90 2.59 2.75
CA LEU A 436 15.35 2.55 2.76
C LEU A 436 15.86 3.98 2.95
N ILE A 437 16.54 4.22 4.08
CA ILE A 437 17.25 5.47 4.35
C ILE A 437 18.53 5.46 3.48
N PRO A 438 18.79 6.49 2.65
CA PRO A 438 19.99 6.58 1.81
C PRO A 438 21.24 6.82 2.67
N LYS A 439 22.43 6.73 2.06
CA LYS A 439 23.64 7.28 2.68
C LYS A 439 23.44 8.79 2.85
N SER A 440 23.67 9.27 4.07
CA SER A 440 23.78 10.70 4.42
C SER A 440 25.13 11.25 4.01
#